data_AF-A0A1V4UKW6-F1
#
_entry.id   AF-A0A1V4UKW6-F1
#
_cell.length_a   1.000
_cell.length_b   1.000
_cell.length_c   1.000
_cell.angle_alpha   90.00
_cell.angle_beta   90.00
_cell.angle_gamma   90.00
#
_symmetry.space_group_name_H-M   'P 1'
#
loop_
_entity.id
_entity.type
_entity.pdbx_description
1 polymer ?
#
loop_
_entity_poly.entity_id
_entity_poly.type
_entity_poly.pdbx_seq_one_letter_code
_entity_poly.pdbx_strand_id
1 'polypeptide(L)'
;MNFEYPDESRLVSLHNRIRCLLPFLIAVSAASPFVEGKAPGPVDNRLLFYRENQARIPAICNGIVPDPISTVADYRDRLSGMYAELRAQGAGVLCEEWVASSGVIVRFSRPCIEIKAIDEQECVFSDMALCAFVRALARARDLPLEEDRDTLVAMTERAIRAGTAGLEDELAALYRRAEKVATGDERRYLPLVRTRIEEGSLGQVLAERFYDTGDLQGIMQDLAMCLEENRPYVGNSEWV
;
A
#
# COMPACT_ATOMS: atom_id res chain seq x y z
N MET A 1 -3.90 -0.11 -7.62
CA MET A 1 -5.26 0.49 -7.65
C MET A 1 -5.21 1.83 -8.36
N ASN A 2 -6.19 2.16 -9.22
CA ASN A 2 -6.19 3.40 -10.01
C ASN A 2 -7.39 4.28 -9.69
N PHE A 3 -7.15 5.59 -9.55
CA PHE A 3 -8.19 6.60 -9.41
C PHE A 3 -8.10 7.62 -10.53
N GLU A 4 -9.17 7.76 -11.31
CA GLU A 4 -9.27 8.80 -12.32
C GLU A 4 -9.24 10.20 -11.69
N TYR A 5 -8.64 11.15 -12.41
CA TYR A 5 -8.76 12.57 -12.14
C TYR A 5 -9.29 13.30 -13.40
N PRO A 6 -10.31 14.16 -13.27
CA PRO A 6 -10.84 14.93 -14.39
C PRO A 6 -10.02 16.19 -14.69
N ASP A 7 -9.28 16.71 -13.72
CA ASP A 7 -8.53 17.96 -13.81
C ASP A 7 -7.33 17.98 -12.86
N GLU A 8 -6.48 19.01 -12.99
CA GLU A 8 -5.27 19.21 -12.20
C GLU A 8 -5.56 19.40 -10.70
N SER A 9 -6.62 20.12 -10.35
CA SER A 9 -6.98 20.35 -8.94
C SER A 9 -7.30 19.03 -8.23
N ARG A 10 -8.08 18.17 -8.90
CA ARG A 10 -8.40 16.83 -8.38
C ARG A 10 -7.17 15.93 -8.34
N LEU A 11 -6.30 15.99 -9.33
CA LEU A 11 -5.04 15.24 -9.35
C LEU A 11 -4.18 15.60 -8.15
N VAL A 12 -3.90 16.89 -7.94
CA VAL A 12 -3.05 17.38 -6.85
C VAL A 12 -3.64 17.00 -5.49
N SER A 13 -4.92 17.27 -5.30
CA SER A 13 -5.63 16.95 -4.05
C SER A 13 -5.59 15.45 -3.75
N LEU A 14 -5.88 14.61 -4.75
CA LEU A 14 -5.93 13.16 -4.56
C LEU A 14 -4.53 12.57 -4.37
N HIS A 15 -3.54 12.97 -5.17
CA HIS A 15 -2.17 12.52 -5.03
C HIS A 15 -1.64 12.80 -3.62
N ASN A 16 -1.75 14.05 -3.15
CA ASN A 16 -1.23 14.44 -1.84
C ASN A 16 -1.94 13.72 -0.69
N ARG A 17 -3.26 13.54 -0.81
CA ARG A 17 -4.04 12.74 0.15
C ARG A 17 -3.58 11.29 0.21
N ILE A 18 -3.45 10.62 -0.94
CA ILE A 18 -3.03 9.22 -0.97
C ILE A 18 -1.62 9.08 -0.43
N ARG A 19 -0.72 10.02 -0.75
CA ARG A 19 0.63 10.09 -0.17
C ARG A 19 0.58 10.02 1.36
N CYS A 20 -0.30 10.79 2.01
CA CYS A 20 -0.43 10.80 3.47
C CYS A 20 -1.05 9.51 4.02
N LEU A 21 -1.82 8.80 3.21
CA LEU A 21 -2.43 7.52 3.57
C LEU A 21 -1.47 6.35 3.42
N LEU A 22 -0.36 6.49 2.67
CA LEU A 22 0.54 5.39 2.35
C LEU A 22 0.97 4.55 3.55
N PRO A 23 1.43 5.10 4.69
CA PRO A 23 1.87 4.27 5.82
C PRO A 23 0.77 3.33 6.31
N PHE A 24 -0.47 3.82 6.37
CA PHE A 24 -1.63 3.07 6.84
C PHE A 24 -2.09 2.02 5.83
N LEU A 25 -2.06 2.35 4.54
CA LEU A 25 -2.41 1.42 3.48
C LEU A 25 -1.40 0.28 3.40
N ILE A 26 -0.11 0.60 3.51
CA ILE A 26 0.98 -0.38 3.58
C ILE A 26 0.77 -1.27 4.80
N ALA A 27 0.57 -0.68 5.98
CA ALA A 27 0.38 -1.39 7.24
C ALA A 27 -0.74 -2.43 7.19
N VAL A 28 -1.93 -2.05 6.72
CA VAL A 28 -3.09 -2.96 6.63
C VAL A 28 -2.96 -3.99 5.51
N SER A 29 -2.22 -3.65 4.45
CA SER A 29 -2.07 -4.54 3.29
C SER A 29 -0.90 -5.50 3.38
N ALA A 30 0.07 -5.28 4.27
CA ALA A 30 1.28 -6.09 4.38
C ALA A 30 0.95 -7.59 4.37
N ALA A 31 1.48 -8.32 3.38
CA ALA A 31 1.10 -9.70 3.07
C ALA A 31 2.27 -10.53 2.53
N SER A 32 3.50 -10.02 2.61
CA SER A 32 4.69 -10.66 2.04
C SER A 32 5.78 -10.97 3.07
N PRO A 33 5.50 -11.73 4.16
CA PRO A 33 6.48 -11.99 5.21
C PRO A 33 7.54 -13.03 4.84
N PHE A 34 7.28 -13.90 3.85
CA PHE A 34 8.17 -15.01 3.48
C PHE A 34 8.90 -14.75 2.16
N VAL A 35 10.19 -15.09 2.13
CA VAL A 35 11.06 -14.89 0.97
C VAL A 35 11.92 -16.13 0.80
N GLU A 36 11.95 -16.71 -0.40
CA GLU A 36 12.76 -17.91 -0.72
C GLU A 36 12.53 -19.10 0.24
N GLY A 37 11.32 -19.24 0.79
CA GLY A 37 10.98 -20.31 1.72
C GLY A 37 11.63 -20.19 3.11
N LYS A 38 12.19 -19.03 3.45
CA LYS A 38 12.88 -18.79 4.73
C LYS A 38 11.91 -18.27 5.80
N ALA A 39 12.38 -18.35 7.06
CA ALA A 39 11.70 -17.75 8.20
C ALA A 39 11.35 -16.28 7.93
N PRO A 40 10.21 -15.80 8.47
CA PRO A 40 9.69 -14.49 8.13
C PRO A 40 10.59 -13.38 8.66
N GLY A 41 10.72 -12.32 7.87
CA GLY A 41 11.41 -11.10 8.23
C GLY A 41 10.42 -9.97 8.56
N PRO A 42 10.63 -8.76 8.03
CA PRO A 42 9.59 -7.74 7.90
C PRO A 42 8.31 -8.32 7.27
N VAL A 43 7.15 -7.80 7.66
CA VAL A 43 5.86 -8.32 7.20
C VAL A 43 5.49 -7.89 5.77
N ASP A 44 6.15 -6.87 5.24
CA ASP A 44 6.11 -6.45 3.83
C ASP A 44 7.52 -6.50 3.22
N ASN A 45 7.95 -7.68 2.76
CA ASN A 45 9.24 -7.77 2.06
C ASN A 45 9.18 -7.21 0.65
N ARG A 46 7.99 -7.19 0.01
CA ARG A 46 7.86 -6.68 -1.36
C ARG A 46 8.38 -5.26 -1.45
N LEU A 47 7.98 -4.36 -0.54
CA LEU A 47 8.43 -2.98 -0.56
C LEU A 47 9.91 -2.80 -0.21
N LEU A 48 10.48 -3.67 0.61
CA LEU A 48 11.92 -3.65 0.89
C LEU A 48 12.74 -3.96 -0.37
N PHE A 49 12.42 -5.05 -1.06
CA PHE A 49 13.10 -5.40 -2.30
C PHE A 49 12.80 -4.42 -3.43
N TYR A 50 11.58 -3.89 -3.47
CA TYR A 50 11.19 -2.87 -4.45
C TYR A 50 12.04 -1.61 -4.32
N ARG A 51 12.27 -1.14 -3.08
CA ARG A 51 13.15 0.00 -2.79
C ARG A 51 14.62 -0.32 -3.08
N GLU A 52 15.11 -1.48 -2.64
CA GLU A 52 16.51 -1.89 -2.84
C GLU A 52 16.87 -2.01 -4.32
N ASN A 53 15.97 -2.56 -5.14
CA ASN A 53 16.15 -2.67 -6.59
C ASN A 53 16.36 -1.31 -7.27
N GLN A 54 15.98 -0.22 -6.61
CA GLN A 54 16.02 1.15 -7.14
C GLN A 54 17.06 2.04 -6.44
N ALA A 55 17.92 1.45 -5.58
CA ALA A 55 18.88 2.19 -4.75
C ALA A 55 19.89 3.04 -5.55
N ARG A 56 20.16 2.70 -6.82
CA ARG A 56 21.09 3.45 -7.68
C ARG A 56 20.57 4.83 -8.08
N ILE A 57 19.25 5.00 -8.20
CA ILE A 57 18.61 6.30 -8.48
C ILE A 57 17.47 6.46 -7.47
N PRO A 58 17.79 6.89 -6.23
CA PRO A 58 16.82 6.93 -5.14
C PRO A 58 15.58 7.77 -5.43
N ALA A 59 15.69 8.78 -6.30
CA ALA A 59 14.57 9.61 -6.73
C ALA A 59 13.42 8.80 -7.37
N ILE A 60 13.71 7.62 -7.95
CA ILE A 60 12.71 6.76 -8.58
C ILE A 60 11.70 6.21 -7.55
N CYS A 61 12.20 5.67 -6.43
CA CYS A 61 11.36 5.14 -5.34
C CYS A 61 10.95 6.23 -4.35
N ASN A 62 11.79 7.25 -4.18
CA ASN A 62 11.64 8.38 -3.26
C ASN A 62 11.30 7.96 -1.82
N GLY A 63 11.91 6.88 -1.32
CA GLY A 63 11.59 6.34 0.02
C GLY A 63 10.14 5.87 0.15
N ILE A 64 9.51 5.49 -0.97
CA ILE A 64 8.10 5.09 -1.12
C ILE A 64 7.11 6.25 -0.94
N VAL A 65 7.37 7.22 -0.06
CA VAL A 65 6.50 8.39 0.13
C VAL A 65 6.97 9.57 -0.73
N PRO A 66 6.24 9.94 -1.80
CA PRO A 66 6.65 11.06 -2.63
C PRO A 66 6.43 12.40 -1.92
N ASP A 67 7.21 13.41 -2.30
CA ASP A 67 6.96 14.80 -1.92
C ASP A 67 5.56 15.26 -2.38
N PRO A 68 4.91 16.19 -1.65
CA PRO A 68 3.65 16.76 -2.10
C PRO A 68 3.86 17.54 -3.41
N ILE A 69 2.85 17.58 -4.26
CA ILE A 69 2.84 18.41 -5.47
C ILE A 69 1.85 19.56 -5.30
N SER A 70 2.12 20.70 -5.89
CA SER A 70 1.19 21.83 -5.99
C SER A 70 0.62 21.98 -7.40
N THR A 71 1.36 21.49 -8.41
CA THR A 71 0.95 21.51 -9.82
C THR A 71 1.35 20.23 -10.56
N VAL A 72 0.79 20.02 -11.75
CA VAL A 72 1.25 19.00 -12.69
C VAL A 72 2.69 19.26 -13.15
N ALA A 73 3.10 20.52 -13.23
CA ALA A 73 4.47 20.89 -13.60
C ALA A 73 5.48 20.34 -12.58
N ASP A 74 5.19 20.45 -11.28
CA ASP A 74 6.06 19.91 -10.21
C ASP A 74 6.35 18.42 -10.41
N TYR A 75 5.32 17.64 -10.79
CA TYR A 75 5.47 16.21 -11.04
C TYR A 75 6.29 15.94 -12.31
N ARG A 76 6.07 16.70 -13.38
CA ARG A 76 6.83 16.58 -14.64
C ARG A 76 8.30 16.96 -14.48
N ASP A 77 8.60 17.95 -13.64
CA ASP A 77 9.96 18.36 -13.33
C ASP A 77 10.71 17.25 -12.59
N ARG A 78 10.05 16.59 -11.63
CA ARG A 78 10.61 15.40 -10.95
C ARG A 78 10.89 14.26 -11.92
N LEU A 79 9.95 13.93 -12.80
CA LEU A 79 10.17 12.93 -13.85
C LEU A 79 11.36 13.30 -14.75
N SER A 80 11.46 14.57 -15.14
CA SER A 80 12.55 15.06 -15.97
C SER A 80 13.92 14.92 -15.28
N GLY A 81 13.97 15.14 -13.96
CA GLY A 81 15.14 14.87 -13.13
C GLY A 81 15.54 13.39 -13.16
N MET A 82 14.60 12.47 -12.91
CA MET A 82 14.85 11.02 -12.99
C MET A 82 15.34 10.62 -14.39
N TYR A 83 14.78 11.20 -15.45
CA TYR A 83 15.21 10.93 -16.82
C TYR A 83 16.63 11.40 -17.10
N ALA A 84 17.04 12.54 -16.53
CA ALA A 84 18.41 13.03 -16.66
C ALA A 84 19.41 12.07 -15.99
N GLU A 85 19.10 11.58 -14.78
CA GLU A 85 19.91 10.58 -14.08
C GLU A 85 19.99 9.26 -14.86
N LEU A 86 18.85 8.76 -15.35
CA LEU A 86 18.80 7.55 -16.17
C LEU A 86 19.66 7.66 -17.43
N ARG A 87 19.56 8.77 -18.17
CA ARG A 87 20.37 9.01 -19.37
C ARG A 87 21.86 9.06 -19.03
N ALA A 88 22.24 9.70 -17.93
CA ALA A 88 23.63 9.74 -17.47
C ALA A 88 24.20 8.35 -17.18
N GLN A 89 23.34 7.38 -16.83
CA GLN A 89 23.69 5.99 -16.58
C GLN A 89 23.54 5.07 -17.82
N GLY A 90 23.25 5.64 -19.00
CA GLY A 90 23.01 4.87 -20.23
C GLY A 90 21.68 4.11 -20.26
N ALA A 91 20.77 4.40 -19.33
CA ALA A 91 19.46 3.75 -19.18
C ALA A 91 18.32 4.57 -19.80
N GLY A 92 18.60 5.31 -20.88
CA GLY A 92 17.64 6.22 -21.53
C GLY A 92 16.36 5.54 -22.03
N VAL A 93 16.39 4.22 -22.27
CA VAL A 93 15.21 3.42 -22.63
C VAL A 93 14.14 3.38 -21.52
N LEU A 94 14.50 3.71 -20.28
CA LEU A 94 13.59 3.76 -19.14
C LEU A 94 12.97 5.16 -18.93
N CYS A 95 13.28 6.15 -19.78
CA CYS A 95 12.83 7.53 -19.61
C CYS A 95 11.36 7.75 -19.98
N GLU A 96 10.50 7.12 -19.21
CA GLU A 96 9.08 7.00 -19.46
C GLU A 96 8.29 7.12 -18.16
N GLU A 97 7.00 7.49 -18.22
CA GLU A 97 6.24 7.86 -17.00
C GLU A 97 6.13 6.73 -15.97
N TRP A 98 6.30 5.48 -16.39
CA TRP A 98 6.34 4.29 -15.53
C TRP A 98 7.65 4.10 -14.78
N VAL A 99 8.68 4.92 -15.03
CA VAL A 99 9.87 4.92 -14.19
C VAL A 99 9.50 5.29 -12.75
N ALA A 100 8.64 6.30 -12.55
CA ALA A 100 8.23 6.73 -11.22
C ALA A 100 7.64 5.53 -10.46
N SER A 101 8.21 5.30 -9.28
CA SER A 101 8.00 4.09 -8.49
C SER A 101 7.82 4.43 -7.00
N SER A 102 7.41 5.65 -6.68
CA SER A 102 6.87 5.93 -5.35
C SER A 102 5.57 5.16 -5.13
N GLY A 103 5.15 5.05 -3.87
CA GLY A 103 3.97 4.31 -3.46
C GLY A 103 2.67 4.81 -4.07
N VAL A 104 2.64 6.08 -4.48
CA VAL A 104 1.62 6.69 -5.33
C VAL A 104 2.29 7.46 -6.45
N ILE A 105 1.74 7.38 -7.66
CA ILE A 105 2.27 8.04 -8.86
C ILE A 105 1.15 8.56 -9.77
N VAL A 106 1.50 9.45 -10.69
CA VAL A 106 0.60 9.99 -11.71
C VAL A 106 0.84 9.27 -13.04
N ARG A 107 -0.24 8.88 -13.71
CA ARG A 107 -0.27 8.36 -15.09
C ARG A 107 -0.95 9.39 -15.98
N PHE A 108 -0.22 9.95 -16.95
CA PHE A 108 -0.76 10.88 -17.93
C PHE A 108 -1.31 10.18 -19.17
N SER A 109 -0.71 9.06 -19.59
CA SER A 109 -1.23 8.29 -20.75
C SER A 109 -2.60 7.67 -20.47
N ARG A 110 -2.90 7.41 -19.19
CA ARG A 110 -4.17 6.93 -18.67
C ARG A 110 -4.50 7.83 -17.47
N PRO A 111 -5.29 8.90 -17.62
CA PRO A 111 -5.45 9.96 -16.61
C PRO A 111 -5.88 9.46 -15.22
N CYS A 112 -4.94 8.97 -14.43
CA CYS A 112 -5.19 8.39 -13.12
C CYS A 112 -4.00 8.53 -12.17
N ILE A 113 -4.32 8.55 -10.88
CA ILE A 113 -3.35 8.29 -9.82
C ILE A 113 -3.31 6.77 -9.60
N GLU A 114 -2.12 6.19 -9.63
CA GLU A 114 -1.88 4.77 -9.38
C GLU A 114 -1.25 4.59 -7.99
N ILE A 115 -1.87 3.76 -7.16
CA ILE A 115 -1.34 3.32 -5.87
C ILE A 115 -0.65 1.97 -6.08
N LYS A 116 0.65 1.94 -5.79
CA LYS A 116 1.58 0.82 -6.02
C LYS A 116 2.11 0.19 -4.74
N ALA A 117 1.95 0.89 -3.62
CA ALA A 117 2.54 0.47 -2.36
C ALA A 117 1.82 -0.71 -1.68
N ILE A 118 0.62 -1.08 -2.14
CA ILE A 118 -0.22 -2.10 -1.49
C ILE A 118 0.21 -3.49 -1.98
N ASP A 119 0.38 -4.44 -1.06
CA ASP A 119 0.61 -5.85 -1.39
C ASP A 119 -0.65 -6.49 -2.00
N GLU A 120 -0.43 -7.46 -2.89
CA GLU A 120 -1.49 -8.37 -3.33
C GLU A 120 -1.91 -9.28 -2.18
N GLN A 121 -3.20 -9.61 -2.12
CA GLN A 121 -3.77 -10.40 -1.05
C GLN A 121 -3.99 -11.86 -1.46
N GLU A 122 -4.30 -12.69 -0.47
CA GLU A 122 -4.51 -14.12 -0.63
C GLU A 122 -5.73 -14.50 -1.48
N CYS A 123 -6.67 -13.56 -1.67
CA CYS A 123 -7.84 -13.75 -2.51
C CYS A 123 -8.43 -12.42 -3.00
N VAL A 124 -9.29 -12.52 -4.02
CA VAL A 124 -9.95 -11.36 -4.64
C VAL A 124 -10.84 -10.62 -3.64
N PHE A 125 -11.51 -11.33 -2.71
CA PHE A 125 -12.31 -10.67 -1.68
C PHE A 125 -11.46 -9.74 -0.81
N SER A 126 -10.28 -10.19 -0.41
CA SER A 126 -9.34 -9.40 0.38
C SER A 126 -8.82 -8.19 -0.39
N ASP A 127 -8.48 -8.33 -1.68
CA ASP A 127 -8.13 -7.19 -2.54
C ASP A 127 -9.29 -6.18 -2.67
N MET A 128 -10.51 -6.69 -2.82
CA MET A 128 -11.71 -5.86 -2.90
C MET A 128 -11.99 -5.12 -1.59
N ALA A 129 -11.63 -5.68 -0.44
CA ALA A 129 -11.72 -5.00 0.84
C ALA A 129 -10.76 -3.83 0.95
N LEU A 130 -9.52 -3.99 0.50
CA LEU A 130 -8.57 -2.88 0.40
C LEU A 130 -9.07 -1.82 -0.60
N CYS A 131 -9.63 -2.24 -1.75
CA CYS A 131 -10.27 -1.33 -2.70
C CYS A 131 -11.41 -0.53 -2.06
N ALA A 132 -12.33 -1.18 -1.35
CA ALA A 132 -13.45 -0.54 -0.67
C ALA A 132 -12.96 0.49 0.34
N PHE A 133 -11.97 0.13 1.16
CA PHE A 133 -11.41 1.00 2.18
C PHE A 133 -10.71 2.23 1.60
N VAL A 134 -9.80 2.03 0.65
CA VAL A 134 -9.07 3.13 0.00
C VAL A 134 -10.03 4.06 -0.74
N ARG A 135 -11.03 3.51 -1.44
CA ARG A 135 -12.04 4.30 -2.15
C ARG A 135 -12.87 5.14 -1.19
N ALA A 136 -13.27 4.58 -0.04
CA ALA A 136 -13.98 5.32 0.99
C ALA A 136 -13.10 6.47 1.57
N LEU A 137 -11.83 6.19 1.90
CA LEU A 137 -10.89 7.21 2.38
C LEU A 137 -10.61 8.32 1.35
N ALA A 138 -10.53 7.97 0.06
CA ALA A 138 -10.35 8.93 -1.02
C ALA A 138 -11.52 9.94 -1.14
N ARG A 139 -12.70 9.62 -0.57
CA ARG A 139 -13.89 10.49 -0.52
C ARG A 139 -14.17 11.08 0.85
N ALA A 140 -13.64 10.49 1.92
CA ALA A 140 -13.86 10.93 3.29
C ALA A 140 -13.42 12.39 3.51
N ARG A 141 -14.07 13.10 4.41
CA ARG A 141 -13.67 14.46 4.81
C ARG A 141 -13.04 14.43 6.21
N ASP A 142 -12.18 15.42 6.46
CA ASP A 142 -11.54 15.65 7.76
C ASP A 142 -10.80 14.41 8.28
N LEU A 143 -9.94 13.84 7.43
CA LEU A 143 -9.05 12.77 7.82
C LEU A 143 -7.89 13.37 8.64
N PRO A 144 -7.61 12.85 9.85
CA PRO A 144 -6.47 13.30 10.65
C PRO A 144 -5.20 12.68 10.07
N LEU A 145 -4.60 13.33 9.09
CA LEU A 145 -3.43 12.82 8.38
C LEU A 145 -2.20 13.63 8.74
N GLU A 146 -1.10 12.92 8.99
CA GLU A 146 0.22 13.53 8.97
C GLU A 146 0.54 14.00 7.55
N GLU A 147 1.14 15.19 7.46
CA GLU A 147 1.54 15.81 6.21
C GLU A 147 3.05 15.95 6.09
N ASP A 148 3.80 15.94 7.19
CA ASP A 148 5.27 15.97 7.17
C ASP A 148 5.83 14.71 6.51
N ARG A 149 6.73 14.91 5.53
CA ARG A 149 7.24 13.80 4.73
C ARG A 149 8.13 12.87 5.54
N ASP A 150 9.01 13.40 6.36
CA ASP A 150 9.98 12.58 7.10
C ASP A 150 9.27 11.71 8.13
N THR A 151 8.23 12.25 8.77
CA THR A 151 7.33 11.50 9.65
C THR A 151 6.60 10.40 8.88
N LEU A 152 6.03 10.69 7.71
CA LEU A 152 5.38 9.68 6.87
C LEU A 152 6.34 8.57 6.41
N VAL A 153 7.59 8.91 6.08
CA VAL A 153 8.63 7.91 5.74
C VAL A 153 8.93 7.03 6.95
N ALA A 154 9.09 7.61 8.15
CA ALA A 154 9.32 6.84 9.37
C ALA A 154 8.14 5.91 9.70
N MET A 155 6.91 6.40 9.55
CA MET A 155 5.70 5.58 9.70
C MET A 155 5.64 4.47 8.64
N THR A 156 6.08 4.75 7.42
CA THR A 156 6.15 3.75 6.33
C THR A 156 7.18 2.66 6.65
N GLU A 157 8.37 3.00 7.17
CA GLU A 157 9.33 1.99 7.62
C GLU A 157 8.76 1.11 8.75
N ARG A 158 7.99 1.69 9.67
CA ARG A 158 7.30 0.94 10.73
C ARG A 158 6.27 -0.01 10.12
N ALA A 159 5.43 0.49 9.22
CA ALA A 159 4.40 -0.28 8.54
C ALA A 159 4.99 -1.48 7.77
N ILE A 160 6.11 -1.28 7.06
CA ILE A 160 6.81 -2.34 6.33
C ILE A 160 7.31 -3.43 7.28
N ARG A 161 7.83 -3.04 8.45
CA ARG A 161 8.44 -3.95 9.42
C ARG A 161 7.42 -4.72 10.25
N ALA A 162 6.38 -4.03 10.71
CA ALA A 162 5.50 -4.52 11.76
C ALA A 162 4.00 -4.41 11.42
N GLY A 163 3.66 -4.02 10.19
CA GLY A 163 2.28 -3.92 9.72
C GLY A 163 1.52 -2.85 10.50
N THR A 164 0.39 -3.23 11.09
CA THR A 164 -0.49 -2.32 11.84
C THR A 164 0.03 -1.95 13.22
N ALA A 165 1.05 -2.64 13.73
CA ALA A 165 1.54 -2.48 15.09
C ALA A 165 2.07 -1.06 15.38
N GLY A 166 1.43 -0.38 16.33
CA GLY A 166 1.60 1.02 16.72
C GLY A 166 1.15 2.06 15.71
N LEU A 167 0.19 1.71 14.86
CA LEU A 167 -0.62 2.61 14.04
C LEU A 167 -2.13 2.34 14.27
N GLU A 168 -2.49 1.57 15.30
CA GLU A 168 -3.83 1.03 15.51
C GLU A 168 -4.85 2.13 15.79
N ASP A 169 -4.50 3.13 16.59
CA ASP A 169 -5.40 4.24 16.94
C ASP A 169 -5.75 5.09 15.71
N GLU A 170 -4.74 5.44 14.91
CA GLU A 170 -4.90 6.15 13.65
C GLU A 170 -5.69 5.32 12.64
N LEU A 171 -5.35 4.03 12.49
CA LEU A 171 -6.07 3.11 11.62
C LEU A 171 -7.54 2.96 12.02
N ALA A 172 -7.84 2.84 13.31
CA ALA A 172 -9.20 2.79 13.81
C ALA A 172 -9.95 4.11 13.54
N ALA A 173 -9.27 5.25 13.65
CA ALA A 173 -9.86 6.54 13.28
C ALA A 173 -10.17 6.62 11.79
N LEU A 174 -9.25 6.19 10.92
CA LEU A 174 -9.44 6.11 9.48
C LEU A 174 -10.58 5.15 9.11
N TYR A 175 -10.64 3.98 9.76
CA TYR A 175 -11.72 3.00 9.60
C TYR A 175 -13.09 3.62 9.87
N ARG A 176 -13.27 4.28 11.02
CA ARG A 176 -14.53 4.96 11.37
C ARG A 176 -14.94 6.00 10.33
N ARG A 177 -13.98 6.72 9.75
CA ARG A 177 -14.24 7.71 8.68
C ARG A 177 -14.63 7.02 7.38
N ALA A 178 -13.94 5.94 7.00
CA ALA A 178 -14.27 5.15 5.82
C ALA A 178 -15.67 4.54 5.93
N GLU A 179 -15.99 3.89 7.04
CA GLU A 179 -17.29 3.24 7.28
C GLU A 179 -18.47 4.22 7.17
N LYS A 180 -18.29 5.44 7.69
CA LYS A 180 -19.31 6.49 7.60
C LYS A 180 -19.66 6.89 6.17
N VAL A 181 -18.67 6.90 5.26
CA VAL A 181 -18.85 7.37 3.86
C VAL A 181 -18.90 6.25 2.83
N ALA A 182 -18.71 5.00 3.26
CA ALA A 182 -18.74 3.83 2.39
C ALA A 182 -20.15 3.61 1.83
N THR A 183 -20.20 3.22 0.55
CA THR A 183 -21.45 2.79 -0.10
C THR A 183 -21.95 1.47 0.49
N GLY A 184 -23.19 1.09 0.17
CA GLY A 184 -23.73 -0.21 0.60
C GLY A 184 -22.88 -1.40 0.15
N ASP A 185 -22.27 -1.33 -1.04
CA ASP A 185 -21.40 -2.38 -1.57
C ASP A 185 -20.04 -2.39 -0.87
N GLU A 186 -19.44 -1.22 -0.66
CA GLU A 186 -18.14 -1.11 0.03
C GLU A 186 -18.22 -1.59 1.49
N ARG A 187 -19.33 -1.29 2.19
CA ARG A 187 -19.54 -1.70 3.60
C ARG A 187 -19.49 -3.21 3.81
N ARG A 188 -19.78 -4.01 2.78
CA ARG A 188 -19.71 -5.49 2.88
C ARG A 188 -18.29 -5.99 3.07
N TYR A 189 -17.30 -5.23 2.63
CA TYR A 189 -15.90 -5.63 2.73
C TYR A 189 -15.16 -5.02 3.92
N LEU A 190 -15.66 -3.91 4.47
CA LEU A 190 -15.00 -3.22 5.58
C LEU A 190 -14.78 -4.09 6.84
N PRO A 191 -15.66 -5.05 7.22
CA PRO A 191 -15.38 -5.92 8.35
C PRO A 191 -14.01 -6.62 8.28
N LEU A 192 -13.55 -7.03 7.08
CA LEU A 192 -12.23 -7.63 6.91
C LEU A 192 -11.11 -6.65 7.25
N VAL A 193 -11.26 -5.40 6.82
CA VAL A 193 -10.27 -4.35 7.10
C VAL A 193 -10.21 -4.07 8.59
N ARG A 194 -11.36 -4.05 9.29
CA ARG A 194 -11.38 -3.94 10.75
C ARG A 194 -10.61 -5.08 11.40
N THR A 195 -10.88 -6.33 11.01
CA THR A 195 -10.14 -7.50 11.51
C THR A 195 -8.63 -7.34 11.31
N ARG A 196 -8.18 -6.86 10.15
CA ARG A 196 -6.75 -6.63 9.91
C ARG A 196 -6.14 -5.49 10.73
N ILE A 197 -6.95 -4.52 11.13
CA ILE A 197 -6.51 -3.45 12.03
C ILE A 197 -6.38 -4.00 13.46
N GLU A 198 -7.36 -4.79 13.90
CA GLU A 198 -7.47 -5.29 15.28
C GLU A 198 -6.56 -6.49 15.57
N GLU A 199 -6.45 -7.43 14.63
CA GLU A 199 -5.72 -8.70 14.76
C GLU A 199 -4.37 -8.67 14.03
N GLY A 200 -4.11 -7.63 13.22
CA GLY A 200 -2.90 -7.52 12.40
C GLY A 200 -3.14 -7.82 10.92
N SER A 201 -2.25 -7.28 10.09
CA SER A 201 -2.22 -7.56 8.65
C SER A 201 -1.99 -9.03 8.35
N LEU A 202 -2.29 -9.47 7.12
CA LEU A 202 -2.06 -10.86 6.72
C LEU A 202 -0.61 -11.29 6.99
N GLY A 203 0.35 -10.45 6.64
CA GLY A 203 1.77 -10.73 6.85
C GLY A 203 2.13 -10.93 8.33
N GLN A 204 1.49 -10.19 9.24
CA GLN A 204 1.66 -10.39 10.69
C GLN A 204 1.11 -11.74 11.14
N VAL A 205 -0.14 -12.05 10.78
CA VAL A 205 -0.82 -13.28 11.22
C VAL A 205 -0.10 -14.52 10.68
N LEU A 206 0.38 -14.47 9.44
CA LEU A 206 1.15 -15.57 8.86
C LEU A 206 2.53 -15.73 9.50
N ALA A 207 3.22 -14.62 9.78
CA ALA A 207 4.51 -14.66 10.47
C ALA A 207 4.37 -15.24 11.88
N GLU A 208 3.36 -14.83 12.63
CA GLU A 208 3.04 -15.35 13.95
C GLU A 208 2.79 -16.87 13.90
N ARG A 209 1.91 -17.33 13.00
CA ARG A 209 1.66 -18.77 12.80
C ARG A 209 2.95 -19.53 12.50
N PHE A 210 3.83 -18.99 11.66
CA PHE A 210 5.10 -19.66 11.36
C PHE A 210 6.03 -19.71 12.58
N TYR A 211 6.11 -18.64 13.38
CA TYR A 211 6.91 -18.66 14.61
C TYR A 211 6.41 -19.71 15.61
N ASP A 212 5.10 -19.92 15.68
CA ASP A 212 4.49 -20.91 16.57
C ASP A 212 4.64 -22.36 16.07
N THR A 213 4.55 -22.57 14.76
CA THR A 213 4.40 -23.93 14.18
C THR A 213 5.60 -24.41 13.37
N GLY A 214 6.38 -23.48 12.79
CA GLY A 214 7.39 -23.77 11.76
C GLY A 214 6.83 -24.29 10.44
N ASP A 215 5.49 -24.30 10.26
CA ASP A 215 4.83 -24.98 9.14
C ASP A 215 4.56 -24.04 7.96
N LEU A 216 5.61 -23.74 7.19
CA LEU A 216 5.46 -22.94 5.99
C LEU A 216 4.62 -23.64 4.91
N GLN A 217 4.73 -24.96 4.80
CA GLN A 217 4.02 -25.71 3.77
C GLN A 217 2.51 -25.67 4.00
N GLY A 218 2.05 -25.90 5.23
CA GLY A 218 0.63 -25.79 5.59
C GLY A 218 0.11 -24.36 5.43
N ILE A 219 0.90 -23.35 5.79
CA ILE A 219 0.55 -21.94 5.52
C ILE A 219 0.29 -21.72 4.02
N MET A 220 1.19 -22.17 3.15
CA MET A 220 1.06 -21.96 1.70
C MET A 220 -0.11 -22.76 1.11
N GLN A 221 -0.41 -23.94 1.66
CA GLN A 221 -1.60 -24.72 1.28
C GLN A 221 -2.89 -23.97 1.64
N ASP A 222 -2.97 -23.40 2.84
CA ASP A 222 -4.15 -22.65 3.26
C ASP A 222 -4.35 -21.38 2.43
N LEU A 223 -3.27 -20.66 2.08
CA LEU A 223 -3.36 -19.51 1.18
C LEU A 223 -3.81 -19.90 -0.24
N ALA A 224 -3.38 -21.07 -0.73
CA ALA A 224 -3.87 -21.59 -2.02
C ALA A 224 -5.38 -21.90 -1.96
N MET A 225 -5.87 -22.44 -0.84
CA MET A 225 -7.30 -22.65 -0.63
C MET A 225 -8.07 -21.33 -0.55
N CYS A 226 -7.53 -20.31 0.14
CA CYS A 226 -8.12 -18.97 0.16
C CYS A 226 -8.31 -18.40 -1.25
N LEU A 227 -7.31 -18.57 -2.12
CA LEU A 227 -7.38 -18.13 -3.50
C LEU A 227 -8.44 -18.91 -4.31
N GLU A 228 -8.47 -20.24 -4.17
CA GLU A 228 -9.42 -21.10 -4.89
C GLU A 228 -10.88 -20.85 -4.47
N GLU A 229 -11.13 -20.70 -3.17
CA GLU A 229 -12.46 -20.49 -2.61
C GLU A 229 -12.88 -19.01 -2.61
N ASN A 230 -11.95 -18.11 -2.95
CA ASN A 230 -12.11 -16.66 -2.78
C ASN A 230 -12.57 -16.26 -1.37
N ARG A 231 -11.95 -16.88 -0.36
CA ARG A 231 -12.25 -16.66 1.06
C ARG A 231 -11.02 -16.04 1.74
N PRO A 232 -11.19 -14.96 2.53
CA PRO A 232 -10.07 -14.39 3.27
C PRO A 232 -9.38 -15.43 4.15
N TYR A 233 -8.09 -15.23 4.40
CA TYR A 233 -7.39 -15.99 5.43
C TYR A 233 -7.78 -15.45 6.80
N VAL A 234 -8.12 -16.36 7.68
CA VAL A 234 -8.73 -16.10 8.98
C VAL A 234 -8.04 -17.08 9.89
N GLY A 235 -7.16 -16.61 10.77
CA GLY A 235 -6.22 -17.49 11.49
C GLY A 235 -6.93 -18.54 12.35
N ASN A 236 -6.98 -18.33 13.67
CA ASN A 236 -7.79 -19.18 14.56
C ASN A 236 -9.21 -18.63 14.75
N SER A 237 -9.53 -17.49 14.13
CA SER A 237 -10.83 -16.83 14.21
C SER A 237 -11.76 -17.37 13.11
N GLU A 238 -12.86 -18.02 13.49
CA GLU A 238 -13.89 -18.41 12.51
C GLU A 238 -14.53 -17.16 11.89
N TRP A 239 -14.58 -17.12 10.56
CA TRP A 239 -15.38 -16.13 9.85
C TRP A 239 -16.83 -16.60 9.73
N VAL A 240 -17.74 -15.80 10.27
CA VAL A 240 -19.20 -15.95 10.15
C VAL A 240 -19.77 -14.83 9.28
#